data_AF-A0A7C5FTM6-F1
#
_entry.id   AF-A0A7C5FTM6-F1
#
_cell.length_a   1.000
_cell.length_b   1.000
_cell.length_c   1.000
_cell.angle_alpha   90.00
_cell.angle_beta   90.00
_cell.angle_gamma   90.00
#
_symmetry.space_group_name_H-M   'P 1'
#
loop_
_entity.id
_entity.type
_entity.pdbx_description
1 polymer ?
#
loop_
_entity_poly.entity_id
_entity_poly.type
_entity_poly.pdbx_seq_one_letter_code
_entity_poly.pdbx_strand_id
1 'polypeptide(L)'
;MSSRCTKSVLFAAAIIILWAGCCGAFQLISPTQGQAVREDVKIQLPGSVVPDGGFISVLIGQPGQEVFVVAIGRDAAKLDSSNNLTFFWDSKAPYFESSDPMKPHYFKDGRYDMKVQVHDSSGKVIQVDGPDGPQPDVATVTLELKNRVPRTNPAPGVSLVNSLAFGQVNNYRVHCDVSVFEVVNRVGLPMLGGMGLSGEAEVIQSVEDARPGGEYLLRLREDEKTWVSAYGVKKYIYADQEFKPQLYRLIDKYGKVIDPNMFAKQAKYQIMDMLPTLPRQAVKEGDSWPDSMTLKIDGITPLLKFKGSAMLDSFEWESGRECAKISSMLSCDSRLSLGNGKIRSTGPLSAQVTTYFAYKTGKMLERDIRLTFDASISVGDAATEVAQPAGPPTNLPLGEDQFNEDVYGPPRAGNPIPGYGQPGVQPNTGTQPGADTSRKKGKAELNIVVRLEK
;
A
#
# COMPACT_ATOMS: atom_id res chain seq x y z
N MET A 1 -64.12 -26.06 42.10
CA MET A 1 -62.67 -26.33 42.08
C MET A 1 -62.39 -27.48 41.10
N SER A 2 -62.01 -27.11 39.87
CA SER A 2 -60.78 -27.54 39.16
C SER A 2 -60.66 -29.05 38.89
N SER A 3 -60.97 -29.55 37.69
CA SER A 3 -60.08 -29.65 36.48
C SER A 3 -58.87 -30.57 36.73
N ARG A 4 -58.52 -31.56 35.90
CA ARG A 4 -58.39 -31.56 34.44
C ARG A 4 -58.51 -32.96 33.82
N CYS A 5 -59.08 -32.96 32.63
CA CYS A 5 -59.09 -34.01 31.63
C CYS A 5 -57.90 -33.76 30.69
N THR A 6 -56.95 -34.70 30.58
CA THR A 6 -55.82 -34.62 29.64
C THR A 6 -56.18 -35.33 28.34
N LYS A 7 -56.54 -34.55 27.31
CA LYS A 7 -56.58 -35.01 25.92
C LYS A 7 -55.19 -34.83 25.30
N SER A 8 -54.62 -35.93 24.83
CA SER A 8 -53.41 -35.95 23.99
C SER A 8 -53.75 -35.37 22.62
N VAL A 9 -53.09 -34.27 22.25
CA VAL A 9 -53.13 -33.70 20.89
C VAL A 9 -51.85 -34.13 20.18
N LEU A 10 -51.99 -34.98 19.17
CA LEU A 10 -50.94 -35.30 18.20
C LEU A 10 -50.87 -34.12 17.20
N PHE A 11 -49.78 -33.35 17.27
CA PHE A 11 -49.40 -32.41 16.22
C PHE A 11 -48.65 -33.16 15.12
N ALA A 12 -49.27 -33.31 13.95
CA ALA A 12 -48.59 -33.71 12.73
C ALA A 12 -47.81 -32.50 12.19
N ALA A 13 -46.49 -32.52 12.28
CA ALA A 13 -45.62 -31.56 11.62
C ALA A 13 -45.53 -31.92 10.12
N ALA A 14 -46.21 -31.16 9.28
CA ALA A 14 -46.02 -31.19 7.84
C ALA A 14 -44.74 -30.43 7.49
N ILE A 15 -43.67 -31.17 7.20
CA ILE A 15 -42.44 -30.63 6.61
C ILE A 15 -42.71 -30.40 5.12
N ILE A 16 -42.92 -29.13 4.73
CA ILE A 16 -42.93 -28.70 3.34
C ILE A 16 -41.47 -28.48 2.93
N ILE A 17 -40.89 -29.45 2.22
CA ILE A 17 -39.61 -29.26 1.53
C ILE A 17 -39.93 -28.64 0.15
N LEU A 18 -39.84 -27.32 0.05
CA LEU A 18 -39.80 -26.62 -1.23
C LEU A 18 -38.42 -26.85 -1.86
N TRP A 19 -38.30 -27.88 -2.70
CA TRP A 19 -37.21 -28.00 -3.66
C TRP A 19 -37.45 -26.97 -4.77
N ALA A 20 -36.81 -25.81 -4.66
CA ALA A 20 -36.59 -24.96 -5.83
C ALA A 20 -35.58 -25.69 -6.74
N GLY A 21 -36.07 -26.24 -7.86
CA GLY A 21 -35.23 -26.88 -8.86
C GLY A 21 -34.28 -25.86 -9.49
N CYS A 22 -33.01 -25.94 -9.15
CA CYS A 22 -31.96 -25.20 -9.85
C CYS A 22 -31.57 -26.00 -11.10
N CYS A 23 -32.07 -25.60 -12.27
CA CYS A 23 -31.51 -26.01 -13.55
C CYS A 23 -30.30 -25.13 -13.88
N GLY A 24 -29.17 -25.75 -14.22
CA GLY A 24 -28.15 -25.19 -15.12
C GLY A 24 -26.93 -24.49 -14.53
N ALA A 25 -27.01 -23.84 -13.37
CA ALA A 25 -25.87 -23.08 -12.83
C ALA A 25 -24.84 -23.95 -12.08
N PHE A 26 -23.54 -23.71 -12.26
CA PHE A 26 -22.54 -24.27 -11.36
C PHE A 26 -22.79 -23.86 -9.91
N GLN A 27 -22.35 -24.70 -8.96
CA GLN A 27 -22.44 -24.39 -7.53
C GLN A 27 -21.10 -23.92 -6.98
N LEU A 28 -21.13 -22.87 -6.16
CA LEU A 28 -19.98 -22.47 -5.37
C LEU A 28 -19.75 -23.49 -4.25
N ILE A 29 -18.51 -23.93 -4.12
CA ILE A 29 -18.03 -24.73 -2.99
C ILE A 29 -17.80 -23.82 -1.77
N SER A 30 -17.33 -22.59 -2.02
CA SER A 30 -17.16 -21.53 -1.02
C SER A 30 -17.30 -20.16 -1.70
N PRO A 31 -17.89 -19.15 -1.05
CA PRO A 31 -18.57 -19.25 0.24
C PRO A 31 -19.89 -20.02 0.15
N THR A 32 -20.33 -20.64 1.25
CA THR A 32 -21.64 -21.28 1.36
C THR A 32 -22.72 -20.29 1.78
N GLN A 33 -24.00 -20.64 1.60
CA GLN A 33 -25.12 -19.76 1.96
C GLN A 33 -25.06 -19.30 3.42
N GLY A 34 -25.09 -17.98 3.61
CA GLY A 34 -25.02 -17.29 4.91
C GLY A 34 -23.64 -17.30 5.57
N GLN A 35 -22.58 -17.76 4.87
CA GLN A 35 -21.25 -17.84 5.45
C GLN A 35 -20.73 -16.45 5.83
N ALA A 36 -20.16 -16.35 7.04
CA ALA A 36 -19.43 -15.17 7.46
C ALA A 36 -18.05 -15.14 6.80
N VAL A 37 -17.73 -14.04 6.12
CA VAL A 37 -16.47 -13.85 5.41
C VAL A 37 -15.86 -12.49 5.73
N ARG A 38 -14.56 -12.34 5.51
CA ARG A 38 -13.78 -11.13 5.80
C ARG A 38 -12.44 -11.14 5.06
N GLU A 39 -11.82 -9.97 4.90
CA GLU A 39 -10.51 -9.80 4.25
C GLU A 39 -10.48 -10.52 2.90
N ASP A 40 -9.60 -11.51 2.74
CA ASP A 40 -9.47 -12.44 1.62
C ASP A 40 -10.60 -13.48 1.60
N VAL A 41 -11.70 -13.14 0.94
CA VAL A 41 -12.85 -14.03 0.75
C VAL A 41 -12.48 -15.13 -0.24
N LYS A 42 -12.49 -16.37 0.26
CA LYS A 42 -12.25 -17.58 -0.54
C LYS A 42 -13.45 -17.88 -1.44
N ILE A 43 -13.23 -17.81 -2.75
CA ILE A 43 -14.19 -18.21 -3.79
C ILE A 43 -13.71 -19.52 -4.41
N GLN A 44 -14.44 -20.60 -4.19
CA GLN A 44 -14.04 -21.94 -4.62
C GLN A 44 -15.11 -22.55 -5.51
N LEU A 45 -14.66 -23.14 -6.61
CA LEU A 45 -15.50 -23.74 -7.65
C LEU A 45 -14.83 -24.97 -8.27
N PRO A 46 -15.60 -25.92 -8.85
CA PRO A 46 -15.03 -27.09 -9.51
C PRO A 46 -14.14 -26.68 -10.69
N GLY A 47 -12.95 -27.28 -10.82
CA GLY A 47 -11.97 -26.84 -11.83
C GLY A 47 -12.37 -27.06 -13.28
N SER A 48 -13.42 -27.86 -13.54
CA SER A 48 -14.02 -28.01 -14.86
C SER A 48 -14.85 -26.82 -15.32
N VAL A 49 -15.23 -25.92 -14.41
CA VAL A 49 -16.17 -24.82 -14.69
C VAL A 49 -15.53 -23.68 -15.48
N VAL A 50 -14.29 -23.30 -15.13
CA VAL A 50 -13.60 -22.18 -15.80
C VAL A 50 -12.73 -22.76 -16.91
N PRO A 51 -12.93 -22.44 -18.20
CA PRO A 51 -12.11 -22.97 -19.28
C PRO A 51 -10.67 -22.43 -19.22
N ASP A 52 -9.75 -23.07 -19.93
CA ASP A 52 -8.39 -22.56 -20.07
C ASP A 52 -8.39 -21.20 -20.76
N GLY A 53 -7.61 -20.24 -20.22
CA GLY A 53 -7.64 -18.84 -20.64
C GLY A 53 -8.90 -18.07 -20.21
N GLY A 54 -9.87 -18.73 -19.57
CA GLY A 54 -11.05 -18.10 -18.99
C GLY A 54 -10.79 -17.42 -17.64
N PHE A 55 -11.82 -16.75 -17.13
CA PHE A 55 -11.76 -16.02 -15.86
C PHE A 55 -13.13 -15.99 -15.17
N ILE A 56 -13.14 -15.61 -13.90
CA ILE A 56 -14.37 -15.31 -13.18
C ILE A 56 -14.55 -13.80 -13.03
N SER A 57 -15.79 -13.32 -13.05
CA SER A 57 -16.15 -12.02 -12.52
C SER A 57 -16.95 -12.18 -11.23
N VAL A 58 -16.71 -11.27 -10.29
CA VAL A 58 -17.40 -11.24 -9.00
C VAL A 58 -18.17 -9.92 -8.93
N LEU A 59 -19.46 -10.03 -8.60
CA LEU A 59 -20.32 -8.91 -8.29
C LEU A 59 -20.87 -9.07 -6.88
N ILE A 60 -20.95 -7.96 -6.14
CA ILE A 60 -21.38 -7.95 -4.74
C ILE A 60 -22.40 -6.82 -4.58
N GLY A 61 -23.49 -7.07 -3.86
CA GLY A 61 -24.42 -6.01 -3.53
C GLY A 61 -25.67 -6.51 -2.83
N GLN A 62 -26.67 -5.64 -2.75
CA GLN A 62 -28.03 -6.09 -2.44
C GLN A 62 -28.62 -6.78 -3.69
N PRO A 63 -29.58 -7.70 -3.53
CA PRO A 63 -30.20 -8.37 -4.67
C PRO A 63 -30.71 -7.35 -5.72
N GLY A 64 -30.23 -7.46 -6.96
CA GLY A 64 -30.58 -6.56 -8.07
C GLY A 64 -29.86 -5.21 -8.08
N GLN A 65 -28.91 -4.99 -7.17
CA GLN A 65 -28.02 -3.83 -7.10
C GLN A 65 -26.56 -4.26 -6.96
N GLU A 66 -26.19 -5.39 -7.55
CA GLU A 66 -24.83 -5.91 -7.49
C GLU A 66 -23.88 -5.03 -8.31
N VAL A 67 -22.76 -4.66 -7.71
CA VAL A 67 -21.69 -3.93 -8.38
C VAL A 67 -20.56 -4.87 -8.73
N PHE A 68 -19.94 -4.66 -9.88
CA PHE A 68 -18.72 -5.38 -10.25
C PHE A 68 -17.58 -4.99 -9.32
N VAL A 69 -16.89 -5.98 -8.75
CA VAL A 69 -15.80 -5.74 -7.80
C VAL A 69 -14.45 -6.23 -8.32
N VAL A 70 -14.40 -7.38 -8.99
CA VAL A 70 -13.15 -7.93 -9.51
C VAL A 70 -13.39 -8.93 -10.64
N ALA A 71 -12.43 -9.03 -11.56
CA ALA A 71 -12.28 -10.15 -12.49
C ALA A 71 -10.93 -10.84 -12.24
N ILE A 72 -10.94 -12.17 -12.15
CA ILE A 72 -9.76 -12.96 -11.76
C ILE A 72 -9.55 -14.10 -12.76
N GLY A 73 -8.39 -14.10 -13.43
CA GLY A 73 -7.98 -15.13 -14.38
C GLY A 73 -7.80 -16.50 -13.73
N ARG A 74 -8.05 -17.57 -14.48
CA ARG A 74 -7.83 -18.96 -14.03
C ARG A 74 -6.37 -19.22 -13.61
N ASP A 75 -5.42 -18.53 -14.21
CA ASP A 75 -3.99 -18.58 -13.91
C ASP A 75 -3.63 -18.02 -12.53
N ALA A 76 -4.45 -17.12 -11.98
CA ALA A 76 -4.31 -16.61 -10.61
C ALA A 76 -4.93 -17.54 -9.55
N ALA A 77 -5.70 -18.56 -9.96
CA ALA A 77 -6.35 -19.48 -9.04
C ALA A 77 -5.38 -20.51 -8.46
N LYS A 78 -5.61 -20.90 -7.20
CA LYS A 78 -4.92 -22.05 -6.58
C LYS A 78 -5.72 -23.31 -6.86
N LEU A 79 -5.07 -24.31 -7.44
CA LEU A 79 -5.66 -25.65 -7.64
C LEU A 79 -5.43 -26.50 -6.37
N ASP A 80 -6.49 -27.10 -5.85
CA ASP A 80 -6.39 -28.07 -4.74
C ASP A 80 -6.24 -29.52 -5.23
N SER A 81 -5.98 -30.43 -4.30
CA SER A 81 -5.84 -31.88 -4.58
C SER A 81 -7.09 -32.53 -5.19
N SER A 82 -8.25 -31.88 -5.03
CA SER A 82 -9.54 -32.34 -5.53
C SER A 82 -9.90 -31.67 -6.86
N ASN A 83 -8.95 -31.01 -7.51
CA ASN A 83 -9.12 -30.29 -8.77
C ASN A 83 -10.14 -29.15 -8.70
N ASN A 84 -10.30 -28.50 -7.54
CA ASN A 84 -11.08 -27.28 -7.41
C ASN A 84 -10.18 -26.06 -7.57
N LEU A 85 -10.72 -25.03 -8.22
CA LEU A 85 -10.08 -23.74 -8.32
C LEU A 85 -10.48 -22.87 -7.13
N THR A 86 -9.48 -22.26 -6.50
CA THR A 86 -9.68 -21.28 -5.42
C THR A 86 -9.16 -19.92 -5.85
N PHE A 87 -10.06 -18.95 -5.87
CA PHE A 87 -9.80 -17.54 -6.07
C PHE A 87 -9.94 -16.80 -4.73
N PHE A 88 -9.32 -15.64 -4.63
CA PHE A 88 -9.42 -14.78 -3.46
C PHE A 88 -9.85 -13.38 -3.88
N TRP A 89 -10.89 -12.87 -3.22
CA TRP A 89 -11.33 -11.50 -3.36
C TRP A 89 -11.10 -10.76 -2.05
N ASP A 90 -10.40 -9.63 -2.10
CA ASP A 90 -10.24 -8.74 -0.95
C ASP A 90 -11.52 -7.91 -0.76
N SER A 91 -12.29 -8.25 0.28
CA SER A 91 -13.54 -7.55 0.64
C SER A 91 -13.34 -6.15 1.21
N LYS A 92 -12.09 -5.74 1.50
CA LYS A 92 -11.73 -4.40 1.94
C LYS A 92 -11.24 -3.53 0.80
N ALA A 93 -10.95 -4.11 -0.37
CA ALA A 93 -10.59 -3.35 -1.56
C ALA A 93 -11.75 -2.43 -1.99
N PRO A 94 -11.45 -1.21 -2.49
CA PRO A 94 -12.48 -0.33 -2.97
C PRO A 94 -13.13 -0.88 -4.24
N TYR A 95 -14.41 -0.60 -4.41
CA TYR A 95 -15.11 -0.73 -5.69
C TYR A 95 -15.45 0.65 -6.26
N PHE A 96 -15.69 0.70 -7.56
CA PHE A 96 -15.99 1.94 -8.28
C PHE A 96 -17.32 1.79 -9.00
N GLU A 97 -18.21 2.76 -8.82
CA GLU A 97 -19.50 2.77 -9.50
C GLU A 97 -19.37 3.47 -10.85
N SER A 98 -20.07 2.99 -11.88
CA SER A 98 -20.02 3.62 -13.20
C SER A 98 -20.48 5.09 -13.19
N SER A 99 -21.34 5.46 -12.24
CA SER A 99 -21.79 6.84 -12.01
C SER A 99 -20.74 7.73 -11.34
N ASP A 100 -19.79 7.16 -10.60
CA ASP A 100 -18.72 7.89 -9.92
C ASP A 100 -17.40 7.08 -9.96
N PRO A 101 -16.82 6.88 -11.15
CA PRO A 101 -15.69 5.96 -11.34
C PRO A 101 -14.39 6.46 -10.70
N MET A 102 -14.37 7.70 -10.22
CA MET A 102 -13.20 8.33 -9.62
C MET A 102 -13.23 8.28 -8.09
N LYS A 103 -14.37 7.90 -7.50
CA LYS A 103 -14.52 7.84 -6.05
C LYS A 103 -14.49 6.38 -5.60
N PRO A 104 -13.56 6.00 -4.72
CA PRO A 104 -13.57 4.66 -4.14
C PRO A 104 -14.73 4.51 -3.16
N HIS A 105 -15.48 3.42 -3.28
CA HIS A 105 -16.50 2.99 -2.34
C HIS A 105 -16.04 1.71 -1.62
N TYR A 106 -16.52 1.51 -0.40
CA TYR A 106 -16.14 0.36 0.43
C TYR A 106 -17.38 -0.32 0.97
N PHE A 107 -17.38 -1.66 0.98
CA PHE A 107 -18.45 -2.41 1.62
C PHE A 107 -18.42 -2.21 3.13
N LYS A 108 -19.61 -2.10 3.72
CA LYS A 108 -19.78 -2.13 5.18
C LYS A 108 -19.99 -3.57 5.60
N ASP A 109 -19.80 -3.85 6.90
CA ASP A 109 -20.21 -5.13 7.46
C ASP A 109 -21.73 -5.30 7.33
N GLY A 110 -22.16 -6.53 7.03
CA GLY A 110 -23.57 -6.87 6.86
C GLY A 110 -23.81 -7.93 5.79
N ARG A 111 -25.08 -8.08 5.42
CA ARG A 111 -25.55 -9.11 4.51
C ARG A 111 -25.54 -8.65 3.06
N TYR A 112 -24.92 -9.44 2.18
CA TYR A 112 -24.81 -9.17 0.74
C TYR A 112 -25.01 -10.43 -0.10
N ASP A 113 -25.46 -10.27 -1.34
CA ASP A 113 -25.40 -11.31 -2.34
C ASP A 113 -24.09 -11.20 -3.13
N MET A 114 -23.40 -12.33 -3.24
CA MET A 114 -22.26 -12.53 -4.12
C MET A 114 -22.70 -13.30 -5.34
N LYS A 115 -22.49 -12.71 -6.51
CA LYS A 115 -22.75 -13.30 -7.81
C LYS A 115 -21.41 -13.54 -8.52
N VAL A 116 -21.15 -14.78 -8.90
CA VAL A 116 -19.95 -15.19 -9.63
C VAL A 116 -20.36 -15.63 -11.03
N GLN A 117 -19.76 -15.01 -12.04
CA GLN A 117 -19.98 -15.37 -13.45
C GLN A 117 -18.69 -15.89 -14.05
N VAL A 118 -18.81 -16.85 -14.97
CA VAL A 118 -17.66 -17.46 -15.64
C VAL A 118 -17.60 -16.97 -17.07
N HIS A 119 -16.41 -16.59 -17.50
CA HIS A 119 -16.14 -16.08 -18.82
C HIS A 119 -15.15 -16.98 -19.56
N ASP A 120 -15.34 -17.11 -20.87
CA ASP A 120 -14.37 -17.74 -21.76
C ASP A 120 -13.16 -16.82 -22.03
N SER A 121 -12.19 -17.33 -22.81
CA SER A 121 -10.99 -16.58 -23.19
C SER A 121 -11.26 -15.36 -24.09
N SER A 122 -12.48 -15.23 -24.64
CA SER A 122 -12.92 -14.06 -25.41
C SER A 122 -13.64 -13.01 -24.54
N GLY A 123 -13.85 -13.29 -23.26
CA GLY A 123 -14.56 -12.44 -22.31
C GLY A 123 -16.07 -12.63 -22.30
N LYS A 124 -16.61 -13.57 -23.09
CA LYS A 124 -18.05 -13.84 -23.13
C LYS A 124 -18.45 -14.70 -21.94
N VAL A 125 -19.56 -14.34 -21.29
CA VAL A 125 -20.16 -15.15 -20.21
C VAL A 125 -20.60 -16.49 -20.79
N ILE A 126 -20.12 -17.58 -20.20
CA ILE A 126 -20.49 -18.95 -20.59
C ILE A 126 -22.00 -19.11 -20.40
N GLN A 127 -22.65 -19.72 -21.39
CA GLN A 127 -24.08 -20.00 -21.34
C GLN A 127 -24.29 -21.50 -21.15
N VAL A 128 -25.30 -21.85 -20.36
CA VAL A 128 -25.76 -23.21 -20.08
C VAL A 128 -27.21 -23.33 -20.54
N ASP A 129 -27.59 -24.50 -21.05
CA ASP A 129 -28.96 -24.72 -21.50
C ASP A 129 -29.91 -24.73 -20.31
N GLY A 130 -30.80 -23.74 -20.27
CA GLY A 130 -31.89 -23.63 -19.30
C GLY A 130 -33.25 -23.99 -19.91
N PRO A 131 -34.28 -24.17 -19.06
CA PRO A 131 -35.64 -24.47 -19.51
C PRO A 131 -36.22 -23.37 -20.41
N ASP A 132 -35.76 -22.12 -20.25
CA ASP A 132 -36.19 -20.94 -21.03
C ASP A 132 -35.16 -20.53 -22.10
N GLY A 133 -34.28 -21.45 -22.50
CA GLY A 133 -33.18 -21.21 -23.46
C GLY A 133 -31.82 -21.04 -22.79
N PRO A 134 -30.77 -20.64 -23.55
CA PRO A 134 -29.44 -20.42 -23.00
C PRO A 134 -29.46 -19.35 -21.91
N GLN A 135 -28.99 -19.71 -20.72
CA GLN A 135 -28.88 -18.84 -19.56
C GLN A 135 -27.41 -18.67 -19.18
N PRO A 136 -27.00 -17.53 -18.60
CA PRO A 136 -25.63 -17.34 -18.16
C PRO A 136 -25.30 -18.30 -17.01
N ASP A 137 -24.14 -18.96 -17.08
CA ASP A 137 -23.65 -19.85 -16.03
C ASP A 137 -23.15 -19.01 -14.85
N VAL A 138 -23.99 -18.90 -13.84
CA VAL A 138 -23.84 -17.94 -12.75
C VAL A 138 -24.20 -18.61 -11.43
N ALA A 139 -23.32 -18.50 -10.45
CA ALA A 139 -23.63 -18.87 -9.08
C ALA A 139 -23.89 -17.64 -8.23
N THR A 140 -24.98 -17.67 -7.45
CA THR A 140 -25.29 -16.62 -6.47
C THR A 140 -25.36 -17.23 -5.08
N VAL A 141 -24.73 -16.58 -4.11
CA VAL A 141 -24.77 -16.97 -2.71
C VAL A 141 -24.90 -15.74 -1.83
N THR A 142 -25.73 -15.81 -0.80
CA THR A 142 -25.78 -14.74 0.20
C THR A 142 -24.68 -14.96 1.23
N LEU A 143 -23.94 -13.93 1.61
CA LEU A 143 -22.88 -13.96 2.60
C LEU A 143 -23.04 -12.85 3.65
N GLU A 144 -22.29 -12.97 4.74
CA GLU A 144 -22.24 -11.98 5.81
C GLU A 144 -20.81 -11.42 5.92
N LEU A 145 -20.60 -10.18 5.45
CA LEU A 145 -19.31 -9.48 5.57
C LEU A 145 -19.07 -9.06 7.02
N LYS A 146 -17.91 -9.43 7.57
CA LYS A 146 -17.49 -9.14 8.95
C LYS A 146 -16.04 -8.68 9.03
N ASN A 147 -15.73 -7.58 8.36
CA ASN A 147 -14.39 -6.99 8.36
C ASN A 147 -14.07 -6.28 9.68
N ARG A 148 -15.07 -5.78 10.42
CA ARG A 148 -14.85 -5.17 11.74
C ARG A 148 -14.71 -6.21 12.84
N VAL A 149 -13.91 -5.88 13.85
CA VAL A 149 -13.83 -6.64 15.09
C VAL A 149 -15.01 -6.26 15.97
N PRO A 150 -15.84 -7.21 16.43
CA PRO A 150 -16.91 -6.91 17.38
C PRO A 150 -16.38 -6.35 18.70
N ARG A 151 -17.03 -5.31 19.21
CA ARG A 151 -16.65 -4.61 20.46
C ARG A 151 -17.86 -4.50 21.38
N THR A 152 -17.62 -4.53 22.69
CA THR A 152 -18.66 -4.29 23.70
C THR A 152 -19.13 -2.84 23.68
N ASN A 153 -20.34 -2.56 24.18
CA ASN A 153 -20.84 -1.21 24.36
C ASN A 153 -21.08 -0.92 25.86
N PRO A 154 -20.35 0.03 26.49
CA PRO A 154 -19.29 0.86 25.91
C PRO A 154 -18.00 0.07 25.65
N ALA A 155 -17.26 0.46 24.61
CA ALA A 155 -15.99 -0.18 24.27
C ALA A 155 -14.87 0.29 25.22
N PRO A 156 -14.09 -0.62 25.83
CA PRO A 156 -12.96 -0.24 26.68
C PRO A 156 -11.83 0.38 25.85
N GLY A 157 -11.04 1.29 26.44
CA GLY A 157 -9.83 1.78 25.78
C GLY A 157 -8.83 0.66 25.54
N VAL A 158 -8.05 0.75 24.47
CA VAL A 158 -7.02 -0.23 24.10
C VAL A 158 -5.65 0.44 24.16
N SER A 159 -4.69 -0.24 24.80
CA SER A 159 -3.29 0.22 24.79
C SER A 159 -2.63 -0.25 23.50
N LEU A 160 -2.03 0.69 22.77
CA LEU A 160 -1.29 0.41 21.54
C LEU A 160 0.20 0.49 21.86
N VAL A 161 0.86 -0.65 21.88
CA VAL A 161 2.28 -0.76 22.27
C VAL A 161 2.97 -1.79 21.39
N ASN A 162 4.15 -1.45 20.86
CA ASN A 162 5.00 -2.39 20.15
C ASN A 162 5.55 -3.44 21.14
N SER A 163 5.33 -4.72 20.82
CA SER A 163 5.87 -5.85 21.56
C SER A 163 6.92 -6.53 20.70
N LEU A 164 8.18 -6.16 20.94
CA LEU A 164 9.33 -6.67 20.20
C LEU A 164 10.21 -7.49 21.15
N ALA A 165 10.62 -8.68 20.71
CA ALA A 165 11.51 -9.54 21.49
C ALA A 165 12.96 -9.41 21.01
N PHE A 166 13.93 -9.54 21.92
CA PHE A 166 15.35 -9.63 21.55
C PHE A 166 15.58 -10.78 20.55
N GLY A 167 16.34 -10.50 19.49
CA GLY A 167 16.59 -11.45 18.40
C GLY A 167 15.43 -11.61 17.41
N GLN A 168 14.30 -10.93 17.62
CA GLN A 168 13.21 -10.91 16.63
C GLN A 168 13.68 -10.24 15.34
N VAL A 169 13.32 -10.83 14.21
CA VAL A 169 13.51 -10.27 12.88
C VAL A 169 12.13 -10.07 12.24
N ASN A 170 11.90 -8.88 11.70
CA ASN A 170 10.74 -8.56 10.88
C ASN A 170 11.24 -8.15 9.49
N ASN A 171 10.74 -8.80 8.46
CA ASN A 171 11.00 -8.42 7.07
C ASN A 171 9.82 -7.60 6.57
N TYR A 172 10.09 -6.38 6.12
CA TYR A 172 9.07 -5.50 5.58
C TYR A 172 9.31 -5.31 4.09
N ARG A 173 8.31 -5.65 3.28
CA ARG A 173 8.29 -5.28 1.86
C ARG A 173 7.77 -3.86 1.73
N VAL A 174 8.51 -3.01 1.03
CA VAL A 174 8.13 -1.65 0.70
C VAL A 174 7.92 -1.60 -0.81
N HIS A 175 6.69 -1.39 -1.25
CA HIS A 175 6.36 -1.13 -2.64
C HIS A 175 6.01 0.34 -2.81
N CYS A 176 6.37 0.95 -3.94
CA CYS A 176 5.89 2.27 -4.27
C CYS A 176 5.65 2.48 -5.76
N ASP A 177 4.67 3.32 -6.06
CA ASP A 177 4.31 3.76 -7.41
C ASP A 177 4.00 5.26 -7.42
N VAL A 178 4.30 5.91 -8.55
CA VAL A 178 3.96 7.31 -8.78
C VAL A 178 2.91 7.41 -9.86
N SER A 179 1.81 8.08 -9.53
CA SER A 179 0.74 8.46 -10.44
C SER A 179 0.75 9.97 -10.67
N VAL A 180 0.64 10.40 -11.92
CA VAL A 180 0.67 11.82 -12.30
C VAL A 180 -0.59 12.18 -13.07
N PHE A 181 -1.20 13.29 -12.66
CA PHE A 181 -2.47 13.78 -13.19
C PHE A 181 -2.29 15.20 -13.71
N GLU A 182 -2.69 15.44 -14.96
CA GLU A 182 -2.88 16.79 -15.49
C GLU A 182 -4.25 17.29 -15.03
N VAL A 183 -4.31 18.51 -14.48
CA VAL A 183 -5.58 19.10 -14.08
C VAL A 183 -6.09 19.97 -15.22
N VAL A 184 -7.03 19.45 -16.01
CA VAL A 184 -7.71 20.20 -17.08
C VAL A 184 -9.15 20.48 -16.62
N ASN A 185 -9.56 21.75 -16.56
CA ASN A 185 -10.91 22.14 -16.13
C ASN A 185 -11.38 21.53 -14.79
N ARG A 186 -10.48 21.44 -13.79
CA ARG A 186 -10.70 20.80 -12.47
C ARG A 186 -10.91 19.28 -12.50
N VAL A 187 -10.79 18.64 -13.66
CA VAL A 187 -10.76 17.19 -13.81
C VAL A 187 -9.30 16.74 -13.90
N GLY A 188 -8.91 15.78 -13.07
CA GLY A 188 -7.60 15.15 -13.15
C GLY A 188 -7.62 14.08 -14.23
N LEU A 189 -6.90 14.30 -15.33
CA LEU A 189 -6.70 13.30 -16.36
C LEU A 189 -5.35 12.62 -16.12
N PRO A 190 -5.29 11.27 -16.04
CA PRO A 190 -4.02 10.58 -15.91
C PRO A 190 -3.15 10.95 -17.12
N MET A 191 -1.91 11.37 -16.87
CA MET A 191 -0.98 11.64 -17.95
C MET A 191 -0.49 10.30 -18.52
N LEU A 192 -1.12 9.86 -19.59
CA LEU A 192 -0.66 8.72 -20.39
C LEU A 192 0.62 9.12 -21.11
N GLY A 193 1.77 8.65 -20.60
CA GLY A 193 3.06 8.97 -21.21
C GLY A 193 4.26 8.63 -20.34
N GLY A 194 4.56 7.34 -20.20
CA GLY A 194 5.93 6.84 -19.93
C GLY A 194 6.61 7.21 -18.61
N MET A 195 6.07 8.08 -17.75
CA MET A 195 6.66 8.45 -16.45
C MET A 195 6.40 7.40 -15.36
N GLY A 196 6.38 6.11 -15.71
CA GLY A 196 6.25 5.03 -14.74
C GLY A 196 7.46 5.07 -13.80
N LEU A 197 7.25 5.61 -12.60
CA LEU A 197 8.19 5.51 -11.50
C LEU A 197 7.61 4.51 -10.52
N SER A 198 8.38 3.47 -10.24
CA SER A 198 8.03 2.51 -9.21
C SER A 198 9.28 2.02 -8.49
N GLY A 199 9.09 1.38 -7.35
CA GLY A 199 10.19 0.83 -6.60
C GLY A 199 9.72 -0.29 -5.70
N GLU A 200 10.68 -1.14 -5.34
CA GLU A 200 10.50 -2.18 -4.35
C GLU A 200 11.76 -2.26 -3.50
N ALA A 201 11.60 -2.36 -2.19
CA ALA A 201 12.66 -2.59 -1.24
C ALA A 201 12.22 -3.64 -0.23
N GLU A 202 13.18 -4.38 0.31
CA GLU A 202 12.97 -5.20 1.50
C GLU A 202 13.78 -4.60 2.63
N VAL A 203 13.10 -4.17 3.69
CA VAL A 203 13.70 -3.61 4.90
C VAL A 203 13.65 -4.68 5.98
N ILE A 204 14.83 -5.17 6.36
CA ILE A 204 15.01 -6.14 7.44
C ILE A 204 15.23 -5.36 8.74
N GLN A 205 14.32 -5.55 9.69
CA GLN A 205 14.40 -5.00 11.05
C GLN A 205 14.73 -6.12 12.04
N SER A 206 15.94 -6.11 12.61
CA SER A 206 16.31 -6.97 13.75
C SER A 206 16.29 -6.19 15.07
N VAL A 207 15.86 -6.86 16.14
CA VAL A 207 15.89 -6.34 17.50
C VAL A 207 17.17 -6.77 18.18
N GLU A 208 18.12 -5.85 18.29
CA GLU A 208 19.47 -6.08 18.83
C GLU A 208 19.54 -5.89 20.35
N ASP A 209 18.57 -5.20 20.95
CA ASP A 209 18.40 -5.08 22.40
C ASP A 209 16.93 -4.77 22.72
N ALA A 210 16.43 -5.31 23.83
CA ALA A 210 15.08 -5.07 24.34
C ALA A 210 15.15 -4.81 25.85
N ARG A 211 14.99 -3.55 26.25
CA ARG A 211 15.19 -3.11 27.62
C ARG A 211 13.90 -3.26 28.44
N PRO A 212 13.98 -3.46 29.78
CA PRO A 212 12.80 -3.58 30.65
C PRO A 212 11.84 -2.39 30.60
N GLY A 213 12.34 -1.18 30.28
CA GLY A 213 11.51 0.02 30.10
C GLY A 213 10.66 0.02 28.82
N GLY A 214 10.85 -0.96 27.94
CA GLY A 214 10.29 -0.99 26.61
C GLY A 214 11.02 -0.06 25.65
N GLU A 215 12.35 0.03 25.76
CA GLU A 215 13.17 0.64 24.73
C GLU A 215 13.79 -0.48 23.89
N TYR A 216 13.88 -0.27 22.58
CA TYR A 216 14.39 -1.25 21.64
C TYR A 216 15.54 -0.66 20.84
N LEU A 217 16.68 -1.35 20.79
CA LEU A 217 17.72 -1.08 19.81
C LEU A 217 17.39 -1.90 18.56
N LEU A 218 17.03 -1.22 17.48
CA LEU A 218 16.72 -1.84 16.21
C LEU A 218 17.90 -1.68 15.26
N ARG A 219 18.24 -2.73 14.53
CA ARG A 219 19.06 -2.62 13.34
C ARG A 219 18.16 -2.73 12.12
N LEU A 220 18.22 -1.72 11.28
CA LEU A 220 17.51 -1.66 10.00
C LEU A 220 18.51 -1.88 8.88
N ARG A 221 18.17 -2.73 7.91
CA ARG A 221 18.98 -3.00 6.71
C ARG A 221 18.09 -3.06 5.48
N GLU A 222 18.59 -2.59 4.35
CA GLU A 222 17.94 -2.79 3.05
C GLU A 222 18.60 -3.96 2.32
N ASP A 223 17.78 -4.77 1.64
CA ASP A 223 18.26 -5.89 0.85
C ASP A 223 18.86 -5.46 -0.50
N GLU A 224 19.72 -6.31 -1.08
CA GLU A 224 20.33 -6.12 -2.40
C GLU A 224 19.32 -6.09 -3.54
N LYS A 225 18.14 -6.69 -3.34
CA LYS A 225 17.08 -6.69 -4.34
C LYS A 225 16.35 -5.35 -4.44
N THR A 226 16.70 -4.37 -3.61
CA THR A 226 16.10 -3.03 -3.68
C THR A 226 16.32 -2.41 -5.06
N TRP A 227 15.21 -2.07 -5.72
CA TRP A 227 15.21 -1.56 -7.09
C TRP A 227 14.23 -0.41 -7.26
N VAL A 228 14.55 0.46 -8.22
CA VAL A 228 13.65 1.48 -8.74
C VAL A 228 13.55 1.35 -10.24
N SER A 229 12.36 1.59 -10.78
CA SER A 229 12.09 1.66 -12.19
C SER A 229 11.73 3.08 -12.54
N ALA A 230 12.34 3.61 -13.59
CA ALA A 230 11.96 4.87 -14.19
C ALA A 230 11.89 4.70 -15.70
N TYR A 231 10.78 5.11 -16.31
CA TYR A 231 10.61 5.03 -17.76
C TYR A 231 10.76 3.60 -18.32
N GLY A 232 10.30 2.61 -17.55
CA GLY A 232 10.42 1.19 -17.90
C GLY A 232 11.82 0.59 -17.68
N VAL A 233 12.80 1.38 -17.24
CA VAL A 233 14.15 0.91 -16.95
C VAL A 233 14.29 0.61 -15.46
N LYS A 234 14.46 -0.67 -15.13
CA LYS A 234 14.72 -1.16 -13.78
C LYS A 234 16.21 -1.01 -13.42
N LYS A 235 16.50 -0.42 -12.26
CA LYS A 235 17.85 -0.28 -11.69
C LYS A 235 17.88 -0.74 -10.24
N TYR A 236 18.82 -1.63 -9.92
CA TYR A 236 19.12 -2.03 -8.55
C TYR A 236 20.03 -0.99 -7.89
N ILE A 237 19.71 -0.58 -6.66
CA ILE A 237 20.40 0.54 -6.01
C ILE A 237 21.71 0.10 -5.33
N TYR A 238 21.73 -1.14 -4.81
CA TYR A 238 22.84 -1.64 -3.97
C TYR A 238 23.59 -2.85 -4.54
N ALA A 239 23.31 -3.24 -5.79
CA ALA A 239 23.94 -4.42 -6.40
C ALA A 239 25.48 -4.37 -6.38
N ASP A 240 26.04 -3.17 -6.57
CA ASP A 240 27.50 -2.96 -6.64
C ASP A 240 28.09 -2.33 -5.38
N GLN A 241 27.33 -2.23 -4.28
CA GLN A 241 27.83 -1.63 -3.04
C GLN A 241 28.46 -2.67 -2.12
N GLU A 242 29.71 -2.43 -1.72
CA GLU A 242 30.42 -3.24 -0.72
C GLU A 242 29.69 -3.23 0.63
N PHE A 243 29.06 -2.11 0.98
CA PHE A 243 28.26 -1.95 2.18
C PHE A 243 26.81 -1.61 1.83
N LYS A 244 25.89 -2.49 2.21
CA LYS A 244 24.45 -2.24 2.10
C LYS A 244 24.01 -1.21 3.15
N PRO A 245 22.96 -0.41 2.89
CA PRO A 245 22.43 0.51 3.89
C PRO A 245 22.09 -0.23 5.17
N GLN A 246 22.66 0.26 6.26
CA GLN A 246 22.33 -0.20 7.59
C GLN A 246 22.43 0.94 8.59
N LEU A 247 21.53 0.94 9.57
CA LEU A 247 21.59 1.87 10.70
C LEU A 247 21.05 1.21 11.97
N TYR A 248 21.45 1.76 13.11
CA TYR A 248 20.98 1.32 14.42
C TYR A 248 20.14 2.41 15.07
N ARG A 249 18.85 2.16 15.27
CA ARG A 249 17.89 3.12 15.80
C ARG A 249 17.47 2.71 17.20
N LEU A 250 17.50 3.66 18.14
CA LEU A 250 16.91 3.46 19.45
C LEU A 250 15.49 4.02 19.44
N ILE A 251 14.51 3.20 19.81
CA ILE A 251 13.10 3.60 19.89
C ILE A 251 12.50 3.25 21.25
N ASP A 252 11.42 3.91 21.63
CA ASP A 252 10.56 3.45 22.72
C ASP A 252 9.47 2.48 22.22
N LYS A 253 8.74 1.88 23.16
CA LYS A 253 7.67 0.91 22.90
C LYS A 253 6.47 1.51 22.18
N TYR A 254 6.39 2.83 22.10
CA TYR A 254 5.37 3.55 21.35
C TYR A 254 5.85 3.90 19.94
N GLY A 255 7.02 3.40 19.51
CA GLY A 255 7.57 3.65 18.18
C GLY A 255 8.24 5.02 18.05
N LYS A 256 8.35 5.80 19.14
CA LYS A 256 9.02 7.10 19.10
C LYS A 256 10.52 6.89 18.99
N VAL A 257 11.15 7.54 18.02
CA VAL A 257 12.61 7.54 17.86
C VAL A 257 13.27 8.36 18.97
N ILE A 258 14.13 7.71 19.75
CA ILE A 258 14.96 8.33 20.79
C ILE A 258 16.30 8.76 20.17
N ASP A 259 16.94 7.85 19.45
CA ASP A 259 18.16 8.12 18.69
C ASP A 259 18.00 7.54 17.26
N PRO A 260 18.09 8.38 16.22
CA PRO A 260 17.90 7.94 14.85
C PRO A 260 19.07 7.08 14.32
N ASN A 261 20.27 7.20 14.91
CA ASN A 261 21.45 6.41 14.55
C ASN A 261 22.53 6.37 15.65
N MET A 262 22.46 5.38 16.55
CA MET A 262 23.34 5.24 17.72
C MET A 262 24.84 5.07 17.39
N PHE A 263 25.20 4.63 16.19
CA PHE A 263 26.58 4.37 15.79
C PHE A 263 27.04 5.30 14.66
N ALA A 264 26.70 6.59 14.79
CA ALA A 264 26.83 7.67 13.81
C ALA A 264 28.16 7.77 13.04
N LYS A 265 29.25 7.15 13.49
CA LYS A 265 30.54 7.11 12.76
C LYS A 265 30.48 6.36 11.41
N GLN A 266 29.44 5.55 11.17
CA GLN A 266 29.17 4.88 9.90
C GLN A 266 28.05 5.56 9.07
N ALA A 267 27.53 6.71 9.50
CA ALA A 267 26.25 7.29 9.07
C ALA A 267 26.23 7.93 7.67
N LYS A 268 26.33 7.11 6.61
CA LYS A 268 25.90 7.54 5.27
C LYS A 268 24.42 7.26 4.98
N TYR A 269 23.82 6.32 5.70
CA TYR A 269 22.51 5.78 5.34
C TYR A 269 21.38 6.29 6.23
N GLN A 270 20.23 6.48 5.59
CA GLN A 270 18.98 6.86 6.23
C GLN A 270 17.91 5.92 5.67
N ILE A 271 17.13 5.30 6.56
CA ILE A 271 16.04 4.38 6.22
C ILE A 271 14.77 4.97 6.85
N MET A 272 13.63 4.85 6.17
CA MET A 272 12.35 5.37 6.65
C MET A 272 11.91 4.80 8.01
N ASP A 273 10.93 5.43 8.64
CA ASP A 273 10.29 4.92 9.84
C ASP A 273 9.29 3.81 9.49
N MET A 274 9.61 2.57 9.86
CA MET A 274 8.76 1.41 9.61
C MET A 274 7.57 1.40 10.57
N LEU A 275 7.82 1.62 11.86
CA LEU A 275 6.80 1.56 12.91
C LEU A 275 6.05 2.90 13.06
N PRO A 276 4.74 2.88 13.37
CA PRO A 276 3.98 4.09 13.65
C PRO A 276 4.31 4.66 15.03
N THR A 277 4.06 5.96 15.23
CA THR A 277 4.04 6.56 16.57
C THR A 277 2.70 6.28 17.24
N LEU A 278 2.72 5.64 18.41
CA LEU A 278 1.54 5.21 19.16
C LEU A 278 1.31 6.09 20.40
N PRO A 279 0.06 6.21 20.89
CA PRO A 279 -0.26 7.01 22.06
C PRO A 279 0.18 6.28 23.34
N ARG A 280 0.61 7.06 24.35
CA ARG A 280 0.97 6.51 25.67
C ARG A 280 -0.23 6.04 26.48
N GLN A 281 -1.38 6.67 26.25
CA GLN A 281 -2.64 6.37 26.92
C GLN A 281 -3.42 5.32 26.15
N ALA A 282 -4.30 4.59 26.84
CA ALA A 282 -5.25 3.73 26.16
C ALA A 282 -6.26 4.59 25.38
N VAL A 283 -6.56 4.17 24.15
CA VAL A 283 -7.41 4.93 23.22
C VAL A 283 -8.66 4.16 22.82
N LYS A 284 -9.72 4.89 22.51
CA LYS A 284 -10.98 4.42 21.93
C LYS A 284 -11.08 4.87 20.48
N GLU A 285 -11.98 4.27 19.71
CA GLU A 285 -12.28 4.75 18.35
C GLU A 285 -12.66 6.24 18.39
N GLY A 286 -12.07 7.02 17.50
CA GLY A 286 -12.19 8.48 17.44
C GLY A 286 -11.16 9.26 18.26
N ASP A 287 -10.43 8.61 19.19
CA ASP A 287 -9.36 9.30 19.92
C ASP A 287 -8.18 9.59 18.98
N SER A 288 -7.53 10.74 19.18
CA SER A 288 -6.42 11.21 18.36
C SER A 288 -5.19 11.59 19.19
N TRP A 289 -4.02 11.56 18.56
CA TRP A 289 -2.74 11.92 19.18
C TRP A 289 -1.77 12.53 18.15
N PRO A 290 -0.75 13.30 18.60
CA PRO A 290 0.29 13.79 17.71
C PRO A 290 1.08 12.64 17.08
N ASP A 291 1.36 12.74 15.78
CA ASP A 291 2.11 11.75 15.01
C ASP A 291 3.19 12.42 14.17
N SER A 292 4.22 11.65 13.84
CA SER A 292 5.32 12.06 12.98
C SER A 292 5.94 10.84 12.32
N MET A 293 6.47 11.03 11.11
CA MET A 293 7.24 9.99 10.43
C MET A 293 8.35 10.60 9.58
N THR A 294 9.39 9.82 9.39
CA THR A 294 10.44 10.07 8.41
C THR A 294 10.25 9.13 7.23
N LEU A 295 10.11 9.69 6.02
CA LEU A 295 9.97 8.94 4.78
C LEU A 295 11.22 9.12 3.92
N LYS A 296 11.75 8.00 3.41
CA LYS A 296 12.82 7.96 2.41
C LYS A 296 12.70 6.67 1.63
N ILE A 297 12.60 6.80 0.31
CA ILE A 297 12.66 5.71 -0.64
C ILE A 297 13.87 6.00 -1.53
N ASP A 298 14.93 5.24 -1.37
CA ASP A 298 16.16 5.47 -2.12
C ASP A 298 15.90 5.45 -3.62
N GLY A 299 16.49 6.42 -4.33
CA GLY A 299 16.25 6.63 -5.77
C GLY A 299 14.93 7.32 -6.14
N ILE A 300 13.98 7.50 -5.21
CA ILE A 300 12.68 8.15 -5.49
C ILE A 300 12.47 9.40 -4.65
N THR A 301 12.60 9.33 -3.33
CA THR A 301 12.38 10.47 -2.43
C THR A 301 13.64 10.85 -1.66
N PRO A 302 13.87 12.14 -1.38
CA PRO A 302 14.83 12.55 -0.37
C PRO A 302 14.30 12.18 1.03
N LEU A 303 15.08 12.47 2.07
CA LEU A 303 14.60 12.38 3.44
C LEU A 303 13.51 13.44 3.70
N LEU A 304 12.28 12.99 3.89
CA LEU A 304 11.13 13.84 4.21
C LEU A 304 10.70 13.60 5.66
N LYS A 305 10.49 14.69 6.42
CA LYS A 305 10.05 14.62 7.82
C LYS A 305 8.66 15.19 7.95
N PHE A 306 7.70 14.33 8.22
CA PHE A 306 6.28 14.67 8.33
C PHE A 306 5.86 14.79 9.80
N LYS A 307 4.92 15.70 10.06
CA LYS A 307 4.26 15.86 11.36
C LYS A 307 2.77 16.07 11.16
N GLY A 308 1.96 15.69 12.14
CA GLY A 308 0.52 15.89 12.12
C GLY A 308 -0.15 15.15 13.27
N SER A 309 -1.28 14.51 12.98
CA SER A 309 -2.03 13.73 13.96
C SER A 309 -2.46 12.38 13.40
N ALA A 310 -2.52 11.40 14.28
CA ALA A 310 -3.11 10.09 14.06
C ALA A 310 -4.43 9.99 14.84
N MET A 311 -5.31 9.12 14.38
CA MET A 311 -6.59 8.79 15.01
C MET A 311 -6.80 7.28 14.96
N LEU A 312 -7.35 6.71 16.03
CA LEU A 312 -7.86 5.35 16.00
C LEU A 312 -9.21 5.35 15.26
N ASP A 313 -9.20 4.92 13.99
CA ASP A 313 -10.38 4.93 13.11
C ASP A 313 -11.37 3.83 13.52
N SER A 314 -10.88 2.59 13.57
CA SER A 314 -11.71 1.40 13.81
C SER A 314 -10.88 0.22 14.32
N PHE A 315 -11.56 -0.82 14.78
CA PHE A 315 -10.98 -2.17 14.91
C PHE A 315 -11.44 -3.08 13.77
N GLU A 316 -10.49 -3.60 13.01
CA GLU A 316 -10.74 -4.42 11.81
C GLU A 316 -9.86 -5.66 11.80
N TRP A 317 -10.31 -6.70 11.12
CA TRP A 317 -9.47 -7.84 10.77
C TRP A 317 -8.51 -7.39 9.66
N GLU A 318 -7.22 -7.67 9.85
CA GLU A 318 -6.20 -7.60 8.82
C GLU A 318 -5.25 -8.81 8.91
N SER A 319 -5.01 -9.47 7.77
CA SER A 319 -4.17 -10.68 7.67
C SER A 319 -4.45 -11.74 8.75
N GLY A 320 -5.74 -11.98 9.05
CA GLY A 320 -6.20 -12.95 10.04
C GLY A 320 -5.98 -12.52 11.49
N ARG A 321 -5.65 -11.26 11.76
CA ARG A 321 -5.41 -10.72 13.10
C ARG A 321 -6.31 -9.53 13.37
N GLU A 322 -6.75 -9.40 14.61
CA GLU A 322 -7.47 -8.20 15.05
C GLU A 322 -6.50 -7.02 15.11
N CYS A 323 -6.82 -5.98 14.35
CA CYS A 323 -5.99 -4.79 14.19
C CYS A 323 -6.74 -3.53 14.59
N ALA A 324 -5.99 -2.60 15.17
CA ALA A 324 -6.38 -1.21 15.25
C ALA A 324 -6.01 -0.57 13.91
N LYS A 325 -7.01 -0.04 13.21
CA LYS A 325 -6.81 0.78 12.02
C LYS A 325 -6.57 2.22 12.46
N ILE A 326 -5.38 2.72 12.18
CA ILE A 326 -4.94 4.06 12.55
C ILE A 326 -4.86 4.89 11.29
N SER A 327 -5.53 6.04 11.28
CA SER A 327 -5.49 6.99 10.17
C SER A 327 -4.70 8.23 10.59
N SER A 328 -3.62 8.55 9.87
CA SER A 328 -2.81 9.73 10.10
C SER A 328 -2.90 10.71 8.94
N MET A 329 -2.98 11.99 9.26
CA MET A 329 -2.90 13.10 8.31
C MET A 329 -1.67 13.92 8.67
N LEU A 330 -0.66 13.88 7.81
CA LEU A 330 0.64 14.47 8.07
C LEU A 330 1.05 15.43 6.95
N SER A 331 1.84 16.45 7.26
CA SER A 331 2.38 17.39 6.27
C SER A 331 3.85 17.68 6.49
N CYS A 332 4.52 18.13 5.42
CA CYS A 332 5.85 18.71 5.49
C CYS A 332 6.05 19.80 4.43
N ASP A 333 6.90 20.78 4.72
CA ASP A 333 7.18 21.90 3.82
C ASP A 333 8.34 21.63 2.84
N SER A 334 8.95 20.44 2.92
CA SER A 334 10.03 20.03 2.03
C SER A 334 9.58 19.95 0.57
N ARG A 335 10.51 20.19 -0.35
CA ARG A 335 10.27 20.04 -1.79
C ARG A 335 10.60 18.63 -2.26
N LEU A 336 9.80 18.12 -3.18
CA LEU A 336 10.00 16.82 -3.81
C LEU A 336 10.23 17.01 -5.31
N SER A 337 11.22 16.30 -5.83
CA SER A 337 11.57 16.28 -7.25
C SER A 337 11.71 14.83 -7.69
N LEU A 338 10.88 14.40 -8.63
CA LEU A 338 10.83 13.03 -9.14
C LEU A 338 11.23 12.98 -10.62
N GLY A 339 11.68 11.81 -11.08
CA GLY A 339 12.00 11.55 -12.49
C GLY A 339 13.02 12.54 -13.06
N ASN A 340 14.15 12.71 -12.38
CA ASN A 340 15.20 13.69 -12.74
C ASN A 340 14.69 15.14 -12.83
N GLY A 341 13.70 15.48 -12.00
CA GLY A 341 13.13 16.82 -11.94
C GLY A 341 12.14 17.14 -13.06
N LYS A 342 11.65 16.13 -13.78
CA LYS A 342 10.49 16.25 -14.67
C LYS A 342 9.20 16.49 -13.86
N ILE A 343 9.12 16.05 -12.60
CA ILE A 343 8.00 16.35 -11.69
C ILE A 343 8.58 17.09 -10.47
N ARG A 344 8.09 18.29 -10.17
CA ARG A 344 8.57 19.10 -9.03
C ARG A 344 7.41 19.63 -8.21
N SER A 345 7.45 19.45 -6.90
CA SER A 345 6.39 19.95 -6.02
C SER A 345 6.37 21.48 -5.96
N THR A 346 5.18 22.05 -6.10
CA THR A 346 4.95 23.51 -6.07
C THR A 346 4.44 24.01 -4.73
N GLY A 347 4.06 23.12 -3.82
CA GLY A 347 3.61 23.45 -2.47
C GLY A 347 4.10 22.46 -1.40
N PRO A 348 3.55 22.54 -0.18
CA PRO A 348 3.78 21.55 0.86
C PRO A 348 3.29 20.17 0.42
N LEU A 349 3.87 19.14 1.00
CA LEU A 349 3.47 17.76 0.75
C LEU A 349 2.49 17.31 1.84
N SER A 350 1.45 16.59 1.44
CA SER A 350 0.46 16.00 2.35
C SER A 350 0.52 14.49 2.25
N ALA A 351 0.61 13.81 3.39
CA ALA A 351 0.61 12.36 3.48
C ALA A 351 -0.61 11.87 4.27
N GLN A 352 -1.42 11.02 3.64
CA GLN A 352 -2.46 10.25 4.31
C GLN A 352 -1.87 8.87 4.59
N VAL A 353 -1.91 8.43 5.85
CA VAL A 353 -1.32 7.14 6.25
C VAL A 353 -2.39 6.29 6.91
N THR A 354 -2.65 5.10 6.36
CA THR A 354 -3.43 4.06 7.04
C THR A 354 -2.48 3.04 7.61
N THR A 355 -2.58 2.70 8.89
CA THR A 355 -1.76 1.68 9.54
C THR A 355 -2.64 0.62 10.16
N TYR A 356 -2.38 -0.65 9.85
CA TYR A 356 -3.01 -1.80 10.51
C TYR A 356 -2.07 -2.35 11.58
N PHE A 357 -2.43 -2.13 12.84
CA PHE A 357 -1.63 -2.51 14.00
C PHE A 357 -2.31 -3.64 14.77
N ALA A 358 -1.70 -4.84 14.78
CA ALA A 358 -2.19 -6.01 15.50
C ALA A 358 -2.00 -5.83 17.02
N TYR A 359 -2.89 -5.07 17.64
CA TYR A 359 -2.77 -4.50 18.98
C TYR A 359 -2.65 -5.56 20.10
N LYS A 360 -3.20 -6.77 19.90
CA LYS A 360 -3.02 -7.89 20.84
C LYS A 360 -1.60 -8.45 20.85
N THR A 361 -0.90 -8.36 19.72
CA THR A 361 0.47 -8.87 19.55
C THR A 361 1.53 -7.77 19.52
N GLY A 362 1.12 -6.50 19.48
CA GLY A 362 2.01 -5.35 19.41
C GLY A 362 2.85 -5.29 18.14
N LYS A 363 2.28 -5.67 16.98
CA LYS A 363 2.98 -5.69 15.68
C LYS A 363 2.27 -4.82 14.65
N MET A 364 3.02 -4.00 13.93
CA MET A 364 2.54 -3.37 12.69
C MET A 364 2.51 -4.43 11.58
N LEU A 365 1.36 -4.60 10.92
CA LEU A 365 1.21 -5.53 9.80
C LEU A 365 1.34 -4.82 8.45
N GLU A 366 0.71 -3.66 8.32
CA GLU A 366 0.67 -2.91 7.07
C GLU A 366 0.61 -1.40 7.31
N ARG A 367 1.23 -0.62 6.43
CA ARG A 367 1.07 0.83 6.32
C ARG A 367 0.92 1.24 4.86
N ASP A 368 -0.19 1.90 4.56
CA ASP A 368 -0.44 2.55 3.27
C ASP A 368 -0.20 4.03 3.42
N ILE A 369 0.78 4.57 2.69
CA ILE A 369 1.17 5.98 2.70
C ILE A 369 0.86 6.56 1.32
N ARG A 370 -0.13 7.45 1.26
CA ARG A 370 -0.50 8.21 0.07
C ARG A 370 0.01 9.63 0.19
N LEU A 371 1.06 9.94 -0.55
CA LEU A 371 1.65 11.28 -0.62
C LEU A 371 1.06 12.03 -1.81
N THR A 372 0.36 13.14 -1.55
CA THR A 372 -0.25 13.98 -2.59
C THR A 372 0.34 15.39 -2.56
N PHE A 373 0.66 15.93 -3.74
CA PHE A 373 1.16 17.29 -3.87
C PHE A 373 0.85 17.91 -5.24
N ASP A 374 0.70 19.24 -5.25
CA ASP A 374 0.66 20.01 -6.49
C ASP A 374 2.04 20.03 -7.13
N ALA A 375 2.11 19.86 -8.45
CA ALA A 375 3.35 19.67 -9.18
C ALA A 375 3.43 20.52 -10.46
N SER A 376 4.66 20.90 -10.81
CA SER A 376 5.05 21.32 -12.15
C SER A 376 5.66 20.14 -12.88
N ILE A 377 5.13 19.84 -14.07
CA ILE A 377 5.41 18.62 -14.84
C ILE A 377 5.98 19.02 -16.20
N SER A 378 7.18 18.56 -16.52
CA SER A 378 7.79 18.67 -17.84
C SER A 378 7.48 17.40 -18.64
N VAL A 379 6.71 17.54 -19.72
CA VAL A 379 6.49 16.46 -20.69
C VAL A 379 7.64 16.52 -21.70
N GLY A 380 8.55 15.55 -21.67
CA GLY A 380 9.54 15.37 -22.72
C GLY A 380 9.04 14.35 -23.74
N ASP A 381 9.34 14.55 -25.02
CA ASP A 381 9.09 13.53 -26.04
C ASP A 381 9.89 12.27 -25.71
N ALA A 382 9.20 11.14 -25.52
CA ALA A 382 9.79 9.84 -25.17
C ALA A 382 10.80 9.31 -26.22
N ALA A 383 10.94 9.98 -27.37
CA ALA A 383 11.72 9.53 -28.51
C ALA A 383 13.24 9.84 -28.43
N THR A 384 13.71 10.67 -27.50
CA THR A 384 15.12 11.12 -27.49
C THR A 384 16.04 10.44 -26.46
N GLU A 385 15.52 9.58 -25.58
CA GLU A 385 16.31 9.02 -24.45
C GLU A 385 16.99 7.65 -24.73
N VAL A 386 16.90 7.08 -25.94
CA VAL A 386 17.57 5.79 -26.27
C VAL A 386 19.04 5.95 -26.67
N ALA A 387 19.55 7.17 -26.85
CA ALA A 387 20.88 7.39 -27.41
C ALA A 387 21.76 8.29 -26.55
N GLN A 388 22.07 7.90 -25.31
CA GLN A 388 23.31 8.35 -24.66
C GLN A 388 23.76 7.33 -23.60
N PRO A 389 24.95 6.70 -23.75
CA PRO A 389 25.55 5.97 -22.64
C PRO A 389 25.87 6.98 -21.55
N ALA A 390 25.38 6.73 -20.35
CA ALA A 390 25.81 7.46 -19.16
C ALA A 390 27.33 7.32 -19.07
N GLY A 391 28.05 8.46 -19.13
CA GLY A 391 29.45 8.50 -18.76
C GLY A 391 29.65 7.97 -17.34
N PRO A 392 30.89 7.60 -16.96
CA PRO A 392 31.18 7.14 -15.61
C PRO A 392 30.66 8.16 -14.59
N PRO A 393 30.20 7.70 -13.41
CA PRO A 393 29.49 8.53 -12.46
C PRO A 393 30.32 9.77 -12.14
N THR A 394 29.84 10.94 -12.58
CA THR A 394 30.27 12.20 -12.00
C THR A 394 29.91 12.13 -10.53
N ASN A 395 30.92 12.13 -9.67
CA ASN A 395 30.79 12.32 -8.24
C ASN A 395 29.68 13.35 -7.97
N LEU A 396 28.62 12.90 -7.30
CA LEU A 396 27.63 13.79 -6.71
C LEU A 396 28.40 14.80 -5.85
N PRO A 397 28.14 16.12 -5.96
CA PRO A 397 28.60 17.04 -4.94
C PRO A 397 27.88 16.63 -3.66
N LEU A 398 28.64 16.01 -2.75
CA LEU A 398 28.32 16.00 -1.34
C LEU A 398 28.02 17.45 -0.96
N GLY A 399 26.78 17.74 -0.60
CA GLY A 399 26.49 18.95 0.15
C GLY A 399 27.29 18.85 1.44
N GLU A 400 28.35 19.65 1.55
CA GLU A 400 28.92 20.07 2.82
C GLU A 400 27.79 20.74 3.62
N ASP A 401 27.10 19.95 4.45
CA ASP A 401 26.62 20.52 5.70
C ASP A 401 27.89 20.86 6.49
N GLN A 402 28.19 22.16 6.59
CA GLN A 402 29.24 22.72 7.41
C GLN A 402 29.03 22.30 8.87
N PHE A 403 29.56 21.13 9.22
CA PHE A 403 29.91 20.84 10.60
C PHE A 403 31.11 21.71 10.95
N ASN A 404 30.85 22.64 11.87
CA ASN A 404 31.84 23.54 12.42
C ASN A 404 32.84 22.73 13.28
N GLU A 405 33.84 22.14 12.64
CA GLU A 405 35.03 21.57 13.30
C GLU A 405 36.04 22.68 13.60
N ASP A 406 35.68 23.63 14.46
CA ASP A 406 36.61 24.62 14.99
C ASP A 406 36.83 24.38 16.48
N VAL A 407 37.51 23.28 16.86
CA VAL A 407 38.35 23.28 18.05
C VAL A 407 39.52 22.29 17.88
N TYR A 408 40.75 22.84 17.92
CA TYR A 408 42.07 22.19 18.04
C TYR A 408 42.83 21.77 16.76
N GLY A 409 43.61 22.71 16.21
CA GLY A 409 44.82 22.43 15.42
C GLY A 409 45.57 23.72 15.03
N PRO A 410 46.91 23.82 15.19
CA PRO A 410 47.64 25.08 15.02
C PRO A 410 47.90 25.42 13.52
N PRO A 411 48.11 26.71 13.19
CA PRO A 411 48.09 27.21 11.82
C PRO A 411 49.36 26.84 11.04
N ARG A 412 49.19 26.33 9.81
CA ARG A 412 50.27 26.24 8.81
C ARG A 412 50.16 27.35 7.77
N ALA A 413 51.29 28.02 7.56
CA ALA A 413 51.48 29.11 6.63
C ALA A 413 52.14 28.66 5.30
N GLY A 414 51.89 29.44 4.23
CA GLY A 414 52.59 29.44 2.94
C GLY A 414 51.80 28.75 1.81
N ASN A 415 51.71 29.22 0.57
CA ASN A 415 52.21 30.39 -0.16
C ASN A 415 51.35 30.53 -1.45
N PRO A 416 51.28 31.71 -2.10
CA PRO A 416 50.47 31.94 -3.30
C PRO A 416 51.18 31.50 -4.59
N ILE A 417 50.44 30.92 -5.55
CA ILE A 417 50.94 30.62 -6.91
C ILE A 417 50.33 31.63 -7.91
N PRO A 418 51.13 32.25 -8.82
CA PRO A 418 50.67 33.24 -9.80
C PRO A 418 49.99 32.62 -11.02
N GLY A 419 49.10 33.40 -11.63
CA GLY A 419 48.31 33.03 -12.80
C GLY A 419 49.08 32.96 -14.12
N TYR A 420 48.49 32.25 -15.06
CA TYR A 420 48.75 32.34 -16.50
C TYR A 420 47.43 32.53 -17.23
N GLY A 421 47.33 33.66 -17.95
CA GLY A 421 46.22 33.95 -18.85
C GLY A 421 46.28 33.11 -20.12
N GLN A 422 45.12 32.78 -20.66
CA GLN A 422 44.94 32.26 -22.00
C GLN A 422 43.89 33.08 -22.77
N PRO A 423 43.98 33.13 -24.11
CA PRO A 423 43.39 34.18 -24.94
C PRO A 423 41.90 34.01 -25.19
N GLY A 424 41.22 35.14 -25.37
CA GLY A 424 39.78 35.22 -25.59
C GLY A 424 39.29 34.49 -26.84
N VAL A 425 38.33 33.60 -26.61
CA VAL A 425 37.41 33.10 -27.64
C VAL A 425 36.12 33.89 -27.49
N GLN A 426 35.73 34.59 -28.55
CA GLN A 426 34.47 35.33 -28.63
C GLN A 426 33.27 34.41 -28.36
N PRO A 427 32.25 34.85 -27.61
CA PRO A 427 31.01 34.11 -27.48
C PRO A 427 30.26 34.17 -28.81
N ASN A 428 30.10 33.01 -29.43
CA ASN A 428 29.22 32.84 -30.57
C ASN A 428 27.76 32.95 -30.06
N THR A 429 27.16 34.13 -30.21
CA THR A 429 25.73 34.38 -29.99
C THR A 429 24.94 33.77 -31.13
N GLY A 430 24.84 32.44 -31.13
CA GLY A 430 23.84 31.69 -31.86
C GLY A 430 22.73 31.33 -30.89
N THR A 431 21.70 32.17 -30.82
CA THR A 431 20.45 31.87 -30.13
C THR A 431 19.81 30.67 -30.82
N GLN A 432 20.11 29.45 -30.36
CA GLN A 432 19.21 28.32 -30.62
C GLN A 432 17.88 28.66 -29.93
N PRO A 433 16.73 28.60 -30.63
CA PRO A 433 15.45 28.69 -29.96
C PRO A 433 15.38 27.52 -28.98
N GLY A 434 15.45 27.84 -27.68
CA GLY A 434 15.24 26.84 -26.64
C GLY A 434 13.92 26.16 -26.92
N ALA A 435 13.95 24.82 -27.03
CA ALA A 435 12.74 24.04 -27.01
C ALA A 435 12.02 24.41 -25.72
N ASP A 436 10.91 25.13 -25.87
CA ASP A 436 10.06 25.57 -24.78
C ASP A 436 9.42 24.30 -24.23
N THR A 437 10.10 23.63 -23.28
CA THR A 437 9.54 22.44 -22.62
C THR A 437 8.38 22.94 -21.78
N SER A 438 7.19 22.96 -22.37
CA SER A 438 5.98 23.45 -21.74
C SER A 438 5.77 22.71 -20.41
N ARG A 439 6.03 23.41 -19.30
CA ARG A 439 5.78 22.88 -17.97
C ARG A 439 4.31 23.03 -17.67
N LYS A 440 3.62 21.90 -17.51
CA LYS A 440 2.23 21.86 -17.13
C LYS A 440 2.10 21.91 -15.60
N LYS A 441 1.03 22.50 -15.10
CA LYS A 441 0.64 22.36 -13.69
C LYS A 441 -0.23 21.11 -13.58
N GLY A 442 -0.01 20.32 -12.55
CA GLY A 442 -0.79 19.12 -12.28
C GLY A 442 -0.69 18.70 -10.83
N LYS A 443 -1.13 17.48 -10.55
CA LYS A 443 -0.99 16.83 -9.26
C LYS A 443 -0.19 15.55 -9.44
N ALA A 444 0.63 15.24 -8.46
CA ALA A 444 1.32 13.97 -8.39
C ALA A 444 0.96 13.27 -7.08
N GLU A 445 0.91 11.95 -7.18
CA GLU A 445 0.63 11.06 -6.09
C GLU A 445 1.72 10.00 -6.04
N LEU A 446 2.31 9.80 -4.87
CA LEU A 446 3.22 8.69 -4.60
C LEU A 446 2.52 7.80 -3.59
N ASN A 447 2.19 6.58 -4.02
CA ASN A 447 1.64 5.55 -3.16
C ASN A 447 2.79 4.67 -2.69
N ILE A 448 2.83 4.41 -1.39
CA ILE A 448 3.82 3.54 -0.77
C ILE A 448 3.08 2.58 0.15
N VAL A 449 3.36 1.28 0.00
CA VAL A 449 2.78 0.22 0.82
C VAL A 449 3.91 -0.49 1.53
N VAL A 450 3.88 -0.50 2.87
CA VAL A 450 4.83 -1.21 3.73
C VAL A 450 4.11 -2.39 4.36
N ARG A 451 4.53 -3.61 4.08
CA ARG A 451 3.90 -4.85 4.58
C ARG A 451 4.88 -5.72 5.32
N LEU A 452 4.47 -6.21 6.49
CA LEU A 452 5.18 -7.26 7.20
C LEU A 452 5.03 -8.58 6.45
N GLU A 453 6.13 -9.16 5.99
CA GLU A 453 6.12 -10.48 5.37
C GLU A 453 5.84 -11.58 6.41
N LYS A 454 5.15 -12.62 5.96
CA LYS A 454 4.65 -13.72 6.81
C LYS A 454 5.71 -14.74 7.16
#